data_AF-A0A1G6EM10-F1
#
_entry.id   AF-A0A1G6EM10-F1
#
_cell.length_a   1.000
_cell.length_b   1.000
_cell.length_c   1.000
_cell.angle_alpha   90.00
_cell.angle_beta   90.00
_cell.angle_gamma   90.00
#
_symmetry.space_group_name_H-M   'P 1'
#
loop_
_entity.id
_entity.type
_entity.pdbx_description
1 polymer ?
#
loop_
_entity_poly.entity_id
_entity_poly.type
_entity_poly.pdbx_seq_one_letter_code
_entity_poly.pdbx_strand_id
1 'polypeptide(L)'
;MNKQPASNSIPKRLIVILVSSLFLIILKSQNVYAAGTFTFNGIDYEVLEEAVDNKAGKCIVIGAANHNIKKLVIPCLAGPALGQDYEIIGIKEGAFKNYKKLKSVSDEADCSLEYIANDCFKGCKNLRYVYFESLTLRKIGKNAFKGCKKLECFDVYSQLLKKNSFGKNSFSGTKKGLLVRNPKLKTAKKYAGYMKKQGATNPKGALALPDPGDDD
;
A
#
# COMPACT_ATOMS: atom_id res chain seq x y z
N MET A 1 -24.00 -34.67 59.70
CA MET A 1 -22.74 -35.24 59.19
C MET A 1 -22.49 -34.67 57.80
N ASN A 2 -21.57 -33.72 57.69
CA ASN A 2 -21.35 -32.92 56.49
C ASN A 2 -20.46 -33.72 55.50
N LYS A 3 -20.93 -33.87 54.26
CA LYS A 3 -20.19 -34.51 53.17
C LYS A 3 -19.06 -33.57 52.70
N GLN A 4 -17.83 -34.06 52.61
CA GLN A 4 -16.80 -33.46 51.76
C GLN A 4 -16.81 -34.16 50.39
N PRO A 5 -16.82 -33.42 49.27
CA PRO A 5 -16.72 -34.01 47.94
C PRO A 5 -15.27 -34.44 47.64
N ALA A 6 -15.13 -35.60 47.02
CA ALA A 6 -13.85 -36.13 46.55
C ALA A 6 -13.16 -35.14 45.61
N SER A 7 -11.92 -34.77 45.90
CA SER A 7 -11.11 -33.96 45.01
C SER A 7 -10.67 -34.81 43.82
N ASN A 8 -11.31 -34.58 42.66
CA ASN A 8 -10.88 -35.16 41.40
C ASN A 8 -9.54 -34.53 40.98
N SER A 9 -8.43 -35.09 41.45
CA SER A 9 -7.09 -34.70 41.00
C SER A 9 -6.90 -35.19 39.56
N ILE A 10 -6.77 -34.26 38.61
CA ILE A 10 -6.45 -34.59 37.23
C ILE A 10 -5.04 -35.24 37.21
N PRO A 11 -4.87 -36.43 36.60
CA PRO A 11 -3.60 -37.13 36.62
C PRO A 11 -2.51 -36.30 35.93
N LYS A 12 -1.35 -36.17 36.59
CA LYS A 12 -0.20 -35.34 36.12
C LYS A 12 0.23 -35.65 34.68
N ARG A 13 0.04 -36.89 34.20
CA ARG A 13 0.31 -37.29 32.81
C ARG A 13 -0.65 -36.67 31.78
N LEU A 14 -1.90 -36.42 32.16
CA LEU A 14 -2.92 -35.79 31.31
C LEU A 14 -2.71 -34.28 31.21
N ILE A 15 -2.24 -33.64 32.29
CA ILE A 15 -1.83 -32.23 32.28
C ILE A 15 -0.66 -32.03 31.30
N VAL A 16 0.37 -32.87 31.36
CA VAL A 16 1.54 -32.76 30.45
C VAL A 16 1.15 -32.90 28.97
N ILE A 17 0.20 -33.78 28.63
CA ILE A 17 -0.29 -33.95 27.24
C ILE A 17 -1.10 -32.74 26.79
N LEU A 18 -1.92 -32.15 27.67
CA LEU A 18 -2.68 -30.94 27.37
C LEU A 18 -1.74 -29.73 27.20
N VAL A 19 -0.73 -29.57 28.07
CA VAL A 19 0.23 -28.46 27.94
C VAL A 19 1.14 -28.65 26.73
N SER A 20 1.56 -29.87 26.38
CA SER A 20 2.38 -30.11 25.18
C SER A 20 1.60 -29.94 23.88
N SER A 21 0.32 -30.34 23.86
CA SER A 21 -0.56 -30.14 22.70
C SER A 21 -0.91 -28.67 22.53
N LEU A 22 -1.15 -27.94 23.64
CA LEU A 22 -1.36 -26.49 23.62
C LEU A 22 -0.07 -25.73 23.24
N PHE A 23 1.10 -26.20 23.70
CA PHE A 23 2.40 -25.63 23.34
C PHE A 23 2.76 -25.89 21.87
N LEU A 24 2.37 -27.04 21.29
CA LEU A 24 2.47 -27.29 19.84
C LEU A 24 1.49 -26.43 19.04
N ILE A 25 0.31 -26.10 19.57
CA ILE A 25 -0.62 -25.15 18.96
C ILE A 25 -0.04 -23.72 19.00
N ILE A 26 0.61 -23.33 20.10
CA ILE A 26 1.29 -22.02 20.25
C ILE A 26 2.55 -21.95 19.37
N LEU A 27 3.30 -23.05 19.19
CA LEU A 27 4.43 -23.08 18.25
C LEU A 27 3.97 -23.08 16.78
N LYS A 28 2.82 -23.68 16.46
CA LYS A 28 2.17 -23.48 15.16
C LYS A 28 1.70 -22.03 14.98
N SER A 29 1.28 -21.33 16.04
CA SER A 29 0.89 -19.91 15.94
C SER A 29 2.06 -18.94 15.81
N GLN A 30 3.32 -19.39 15.97
CA GLN A 30 4.51 -18.57 15.69
C GLN A 30 5.25 -18.96 14.40
N ASN A 31 4.75 -19.95 13.64
CA ASN A 31 5.45 -20.40 12.44
C ASN A 31 4.55 -20.99 11.32
N VAL A 32 3.26 -20.62 11.28
CA VAL A 32 2.41 -20.91 10.12
C VAL A 32 2.42 -19.70 9.20
N TYR A 33 3.32 -19.74 8.21
CA TYR A 33 3.19 -18.96 6.99
C TYR A 33 1.87 -19.33 6.31
N ALA A 34 0.91 -18.43 6.34
CA ALA A 34 0.03 -18.21 5.20
C ALA A 34 0.15 -16.72 4.87
N ALA A 35 0.80 -16.41 3.76
CA ALA A 35 0.59 -15.15 3.07
C ALA A 35 -0.90 -15.11 2.69
N GLY A 36 -1.74 -14.65 3.61
CA GLY A 36 -3.17 -14.53 3.41
C GLY A 36 -3.43 -13.41 2.42
N THR A 37 -4.41 -13.60 1.56
CA THR A 37 -4.96 -12.51 0.76
C THR A 37 -6.36 -12.19 1.23
N PHE A 38 -6.71 -10.91 1.21
CA PHE A 38 -8.08 -10.49 1.46
C PHE A 38 -8.48 -9.38 0.49
N THR A 39 -9.78 -9.18 0.32
CA THR A 39 -10.33 -8.09 -0.47
C THR A 39 -11.02 -7.11 0.47
N PHE A 40 -10.72 -5.82 0.34
CA PHE A 40 -11.37 -4.75 1.09
C PHE A 40 -11.72 -3.61 0.13
N ASN A 41 -12.98 -3.17 0.12
CA ASN A 41 -13.50 -2.16 -0.82
C ASN A 41 -13.19 -2.45 -2.30
N GLY A 42 -13.19 -3.74 -2.69
CA GLY A 42 -12.92 -4.18 -4.06
C GLY A 42 -11.45 -4.14 -4.49
N ILE A 43 -10.53 -3.88 -3.55
CA ILE A 43 -9.08 -3.95 -3.74
C ILE A 43 -8.55 -5.20 -3.05
N ASP A 44 -7.59 -5.87 -3.67
CA ASP A 44 -6.98 -7.10 -3.17
C ASP A 44 -5.65 -6.79 -2.47
N TYR A 45 -5.41 -7.46 -1.35
CA TYR A 45 -4.25 -7.26 -0.47
C TYR A 45 -3.56 -8.58 -0.16
N GLU A 46 -2.26 -8.52 0.16
CA GLU A 46 -1.45 -9.64 0.66
C GLU A 46 -0.87 -9.24 2.03
N VAL A 47 -1.10 -10.10 3.03
CA VAL A 47 -0.60 -9.92 4.40
C VAL A 47 0.90 -10.21 4.42
N LEU A 48 1.65 -9.30 5.07
CA LEU A 48 3.09 -9.42 5.30
C LEU A 48 3.42 -9.69 6.76
N GLU A 49 2.67 -9.06 7.66
CA GLU A 49 2.76 -9.25 9.10
C GLU A 49 1.33 -9.38 9.64
N GLU A 50 1.03 -10.46 10.34
CA GLU A 50 -0.28 -10.69 10.95
C GLU A 50 -0.58 -9.62 12.01
N ALA A 51 -1.86 -9.25 12.14
CA ALA A 51 -2.31 -8.43 13.25
C ALA A 51 -2.23 -9.24 14.56
N VAL A 52 -1.71 -8.63 15.63
CA VAL A 52 -1.56 -9.27 16.95
C VAL A 52 -2.05 -8.29 18.00
N ASP A 53 -2.94 -8.75 18.90
CA ASP A 53 -3.37 -8.06 20.12
C ASP A 53 -3.34 -6.52 20.09
N ASN A 54 -4.44 -5.89 19.64
CA ASN A 54 -4.61 -4.43 19.54
C ASN A 54 -3.57 -3.70 18.67
N LYS A 55 -2.74 -4.42 17.90
CA LYS A 55 -1.80 -3.85 16.95
C LYS A 55 -2.13 -4.33 15.54
N ALA A 56 -2.27 -3.35 14.64
CA ALA A 56 -2.47 -3.63 13.23
C ALA A 56 -1.30 -4.42 12.64
N GLY A 57 -1.63 -5.37 11.77
CA GLY A 57 -0.65 -6.06 10.93
C GLY A 57 -0.14 -5.14 9.80
N LYS A 58 0.60 -5.71 8.86
CA LYS A 58 1.01 -5.00 7.63
C LYS A 58 0.60 -5.78 6.41
N CYS A 59 0.18 -5.06 5.39
CA CYS A 59 -0.19 -5.63 4.10
C CYS A 59 0.30 -4.77 2.93
N ILE A 60 0.19 -5.33 1.73
CA ILE A 60 0.44 -4.62 0.47
C ILE A 60 -0.75 -4.79 -0.47
N VAL A 61 -1.01 -3.77 -1.28
CA VAL A 61 -2.00 -3.85 -2.35
C VAL A 61 -1.45 -4.71 -3.48
N ILE A 62 -2.21 -5.73 -3.91
CA ILE A 62 -1.81 -6.64 -4.99
C ILE A 62 -2.62 -6.47 -6.29
N GLY A 63 -3.70 -5.67 -6.26
CA GLY A 63 -4.48 -5.30 -7.43
C GLY A 63 -5.96 -5.17 -7.10
N ALA A 64 -6.81 -5.39 -8.11
CA ALA A 64 -8.25 -5.52 -7.94
C ALA A 64 -8.82 -6.42 -9.02
N ALA A 65 -9.71 -7.35 -8.67
CA ALA A 65 -10.39 -8.19 -9.68
C ALA A 65 -11.12 -7.36 -10.77
N ASN A 66 -11.63 -6.17 -10.42
CA ASN A 66 -12.28 -5.27 -11.38
C ASN A 66 -11.27 -4.37 -12.12
N HIS A 67 -10.92 -4.72 -13.36
CA HIS A 67 -10.00 -3.93 -14.20
C HIS A 67 -10.62 -2.64 -14.76
N ASN A 68 -11.91 -2.39 -14.52
CA ASN A 68 -12.64 -1.22 -15.00
C ASN A 68 -12.74 -0.08 -13.97
N ILE A 69 -12.10 -0.19 -12.80
CA ILE A 69 -12.06 0.88 -11.79
C ILE A 69 -11.58 2.20 -12.40
N LYS A 70 -12.24 3.30 -12.02
CA LYS A 70 -11.92 4.66 -12.46
C LYS A 70 -11.15 5.45 -11.41
N LYS A 71 -11.39 5.17 -10.14
CA LYS A 71 -10.74 5.78 -8.98
C LYS A 71 -10.21 4.67 -8.08
N LEU A 72 -8.97 4.80 -7.62
CA LEU A 72 -8.37 3.97 -6.60
C LEU A 72 -8.07 4.86 -5.41
N VAL A 73 -8.62 4.52 -4.24
CA VAL A 73 -8.25 5.14 -2.96
C VAL A 73 -7.63 4.05 -2.10
N ILE A 74 -6.40 4.27 -1.65
CA ILE A 74 -5.67 3.37 -0.76
C ILE A 74 -5.96 3.83 0.67
N PRO A 75 -6.69 3.02 1.47
CA PRO A 75 -6.98 3.40 2.83
C PRO A 75 -5.73 3.30 3.71
N CYS A 76 -5.74 3.94 4.87
CA CYS A 76 -4.64 3.78 5.83
C CYS A 76 -4.68 2.45 6.56
N LEU A 77 -5.88 1.90 6.75
CA LEU A 77 -6.12 0.58 7.31
C LEU A 77 -7.09 -0.20 6.42
N ALA A 78 -6.82 -1.49 6.25
CA ALA A 78 -7.72 -2.42 5.58
C ALA A 78 -7.75 -3.74 6.34
N GLY A 79 -8.88 -4.44 6.32
CA GLY A 79 -9.03 -5.71 7.02
C GLY A 79 -10.18 -6.55 6.49
N PRO A 80 -10.09 -7.89 6.57
CA PRO A 80 -11.18 -8.78 6.17
C PRO A 80 -12.36 -8.77 7.17
N ALA A 81 -12.13 -8.37 8.42
CA ALA A 81 -13.11 -8.35 9.49
C ALA A 81 -12.75 -7.32 10.57
N LEU A 82 -13.73 -6.96 11.41
CA LEU A 82 -13.55 -6.07 12.55
C LEU A 82 -12.45 -6.61 13.49
N GLY A 83 -11.46 -5.77 13.83
CA GLY A 83 -10.35 -6.14 14.70
C GLY A 83 -9.21 -6.90 14.00
N GLN A 84 -9.24 -7.01 12.67
CA GLN A 84 -8.15 -7.53 11.84
C GLN A 84 -7.64 -6.43 10.91
N ASP A 85 -7.14 -5.34 11.50
CA ASP A 85 -6.67 -4.18 10.75
C ASP A 85 -5.22 -4.34 10.30
N TYR A 86 -4.92 -3.90 9.09
CA TYR A 86 -3.59 -3.94 8.50
C TYR A 86 -3.23 -2.57 7.96
N GLU A 87 -2.02 -2.09 8.28
CA GLU A 87 -1.43 -0.91 7.65
C GLU A 87 -0.96 -1.27 6.23
N ILE A 88 -1.25 -0.38 5.28
CA ILE A 88 -0.83 -0.57 3.88
C ILE A 88 0.57 0.03 3.73
N ILE A 89 1.59 -0.81 3.55
CA ILE A 89 2.98 -0.33 3.41
C ILE A 89 3.44 -0.18 1.96
N GLY A 90 2.72 -0.75 1.00
CA GLY A 90 3.16 -0.68 -0.39
C GLY A 90 2.19 -1.25 -1.41
N ILE A 91 2.54 -1.06 -2.67
CA ILE A 91 1.80 -1.59 -3.81
C ILE A 91 2.70 -2.53 -4.60
N LYS A 92 2.23 -3.77 -4.81
CA LYS A 92 2.97 -4.87 -5.44
C LYS A 92 3.31 -4.60 -6.90
N GLU A 93 4.33 -5.30 -7.39
CA GLU A 93 4.76 -5.23 -8.77
C GLU A 93 3.60 -5.56 -9.72
N GLY A 94 3.32 -4.65 -10.65
CA GLY A 94 2.28 -4.82 -11.66
C GLY A 94 0.83 -4.81 -11.16
N ALA A 95 0.56 -4.49 -9.88
CA ALA A 95 -0.77 -4.57 -9.27
C ALA A 95 -1.90 -3.94 -10.10
N PHE A 96 -1.64 -2.78 -10.70
CA PHE A 96 -2.59 -2.03 -11.53
C PHE A 96 -2.12 -1.87 -12.98
N LYS A 97 -1.28 -2.77 -13.47
CA LYS A 97 -0.74 -2.69 -14.83
C LYS A 97 -1.87 -2.80 -15.87
N ASN A 98 -1.89 -1.87 -16.82
CA ASN A 98 -2.88 -1.78 -17.90
C ASN A 98 -4.33 -1.58 -17.44
N TYR A 99 -4.58 -1.00 -16.25
CA TYR A 99 -5.92 -0.59 -15.84
C TYR A 99 -6.33 0.65 -16.64
N LYS A 100 -6.79 0.42 -17.88
CA LYS A 100 -6.99 1.47 -18.90
C LYS A 100 -8.12 2.43 -18.57
N LYS A 101 -9.04 2.08 -17.65
CA LYS A 101 -10.13 2.97 -17.22
C LYS A 101 -9.79 3.81 -15.98
N LEU A 102 -8.70 3.49 -15.29
CA LEU A 102 -8.24 4.22 -14.11
C LEU A 102 -7.89 5.65 -14.50
N LYS A 103 -8.49 6.61 -13.80
CA LYS A 103 -8.36 8.07 -13.99
C LYS A 103 -7.62 8.73 -12.82
N SER A 104 -7.84 8.26 -11.59
CA SER A 104 -7.20 8.79 -10.38
C SER A 104 -6.72 7.69 -9.45
N VAL A 105 -5.62 7.98 -8.76
CA VAL A 105 -5.08 7.17 -7.65
C VAL A 105 -4.80 8.12 -6.50
N SER A 106 -5.27 7.78 -5.31
CA SER A 106 -4.91 8.47 -4.08
C SER A 106 -4.68 7.49 -2.94
N ASP A 107 -3.98 7.94 -1.90
CA ASP A 107 -4.07 7.39 -0.55
C ASP A 107 -4.90 8.32 0.35
N GLU A 108 -5.36 7.80 1.48
CA GLU A 108 -5.88 8.64 2.57
C GLU A 108 -4.74 9.40 3.27
N ALA A 109 -5.08 10.47 3.99
CA ALA A 109 -4.11 11.24 4.74
C ALA A 109 -3.48 10.40 5.88
N ASP A 110 -2.20 10.65 6.17
CA ASP A 110 -1.44 9.99 7.25
C ASP A 110 -1.26 8.46 7.13
N CYS A 111 -1.38 7.91 5.92
CA CYS A 111 -1.12 6.50 5.69
C CYS A 111 0.37 6.11 5.77
N SER A 112 0.64 4.86 6.11
CA SER A 112 1.98 4.26 6.17
C SER A 112 2.56 3.84 4.81
N LEU A 113 2.05 4.35 3.67
CA LEU A 113 2.46 3.87 2.35
C LEU A 113 3.93 4.21 2.04
N GLU A 114 4.80 3.20 1.96
CA GLU A 114 6.25 3.37 1.89
C GLU A 114 6.82 3.23 0.48
N TYR A 115 6.19 2.42 -0.37
CA TYR A 115 6.69 2.16 -1.72
C TYR A 115 5.62 1.82 -2.76
N ILE A 116 5.96 2.15 -4.00
CA ILE A 116 5.25 1.70 -5.21
C ILE A 116 6.22 0.83 -5.99
N ALA A 117 5.89 -0.43 -6.21
CA ALA A 117 6.79 -1.38 -6.86
C ALA A 117 6.89 -1.17 -8.39
N ASN A 118 7.66 -2.04 -9.05
CA ASN A 118 7.89 -1.94 -10.49
C ASN A 118 6.59 -2.12 -11.28
N ASP A 119 6.51 -1.45 -12.43
CA ASP A 119 5.45 -1.60 -13.42
C ASP A 119 4.01 -1.44 -12.86
N CYS A 120 3.85 -0.92 -11.64
CA CYS A 120 2.62 -0.95 -10.85
C CYS A 120 1.42 -0.33 -11.58
N PHE A 121 1.56 0.87 -12.14
CA PHE A 121 0.55 1.57 -12.93
C PHE A 121 0.93 1.66 -14.42
N LYS A 122 1.81 0.79 -14.89
CA LYS A 122 2.29 0.84 -16.27
C LYS A 122 1.14 0.66 -17.23
N GLY A 123 1.05 1.56 -18.21
CA GLY A 123 0.04 1.49 -19.26
C GLY A 123 -1.36 1.91 -18.84
N CYS A 124 -1.54 2.54 -17.66
CA CYS A 124 -2.79 3.21 -17.27
C CYS A 124 -2.98 4.48 -18.12
N LYS A 125 -3.36 4.31 -19.39
CA LYS A 125 -3.38 5.37 -20.40
C LYS A 125 -4.34 6.52 -20.10
N ASN A 126 -5.37 6.29 -19.27
CA ASN A 126 -6.32 7.31 -18.84
C ASN A 126 -6.06 7.89 -17.45
N LEU A 127 -5.00 7.43 -16.76
CA LEU A 127 -4.63 7.98 -15.45
C LEU A 127 -4.21 9.43 -15.63
N ARG A 128 -4.92 10.34 -14.99
CA ARG A 128 -4.73 11.80 -15.05
C ARG A 128 -4.10 12.32 -13.77
N TYR A 129 -4.48 11.74 -12.64
CA TYR A 129 -4.15 12.28 -11.34
C TYR A 129 -3.62 11.22 -10.39
N VAL A 130 -2.56 11.56 -9.69
CA VAL A 130 -1.98 10.75 -8.63
C VAL A 130 -1.74 11.66 -7.43
N TYR A 131 -2.29 11.30 -6.28
CA TYR A 131 -2.22 12.07 -5.05
C TYR A 131 -1.72 11.16 -3.92
N PHE A 132 -0.45 11.30 -3.55
CA PHE A 132 0.11 10.57 -2.41
C PHE A 132 0.41 11.53 -1.26
N GLU A 133 -0.46 11.53 -0.27
CA GLU A 133 -0.35 12.28 0.98
C GLU A 133 0.56 11.60 2.00
N SER A 134 0.82 10.28 1.87
CA SER A 134 1.76 9.58 2.74
C SER A 134 3.09 10.32 2.87
N LEU A 135 3.50 10.53 4.13
CA LEU A 135 4.76 11.15 4.47
C LEU A 135 5.92 10.14 4.45
N THR A 136 5.64 8.83 4.49
CA THR A 136 6.63 7.75 4.58
C THR A 136 7.08 7.20 3.21
N LEU A 137 6.42 7.62 2.12
CA LEU A 137 6.74 7.18 0.76
C LEU A 137 8.21 7.48 0.37
N ARG A 138 9.00 6.42 0.18
CA ARG A 138 10.46 6.53 -0.05
C ARG A 138 10.95 5.88 -1.34
N LYS A 139 10.07 5.19 -2.08
CA LYS A 139 10.46 4.48 -3.32
C LYS A 139 9.34 4.41 -4.35
N ILE A 140 9.69 4.68 -5.60
CA ILE A 140 8.85 4.51 -6.79
C ILE A 140 9.61 3.62 -7.77
N GLY A 141 9.04 2.48 -8.12
CA GLY A 141 9.69 1.40 -8.86
C GLY A 141 9.99 1.73 -10.33
N LYS A 142 10.76 0.83 -10.95
CA LYS A 142 11.07 0.88 -12.39
C LYS A 142 9.76 0.83 -13.17
N ASN A 143 9.63 1.65 -14.22
CA ASN A 143 8.43 1.74 -15.05
C ASN A 143 7.09 1.99 -14.33
N ALA A 144 7.08 2.39 -13.05
CA ALA A 144 5.85 2.44 -12.23
C ALA A 144 4.68 3.18 -12.90
N PHE A 145 4.94 4.31 -13.58
CA PHE A 145 3.95 5.10 -14.33
C PHE A 145 4.27 5.16 -15.83
N LYS A 146 5.00 4.17 -16.35
CA LYS A 146 5.40 4.15 -17.76
C LYS A 146 4.17 4.07 -18.66
N GLY A 147 4.07 4.99 -19.61
CA GLY A 147 2.98 5.03 -20.58
C GLY A 147 1.64 5.55 -20.03
N CYS A 148 1.63 6.19 -18.86
CA CYS A 148 0.49 6.95 -18.34
C CYS A 148 0.34 8.26 -19.12
N LYS A 149 -0.07 8.17 -20.39
CA LYS A 149 -0.03 9.26 -21.38
C LYS A 149 -0.83 10.51 -21.00
N LYS A 150 -1.88 10.33 -20.17
CA LYS A 150 -2.74 11.42 -19.71
C LYS A 150 -2.38 11.93 -18.32
N LEU A 151 -1.30 11.45 -17.68
CA LEU A 151 -0.95 11.85 -16.31
C LEU A 151 -0.56 13.33 -16.28
N GLU A 152 -1.44 14.17 -15.75
CA GLU A 152 -1.32 15.63 -15.73
C GLU A 152 -0.70 16.12 -14.43
N CYS A 153 -1.03 15.45 -13.33
CA CYS A 153 -0.61 15.82 -12.00
C CYS A 153 -0.10 14.62 -11.21
N PHE A 154 1.02 14.83 -10.51
CA PHE A 154 1.59 13.90 -9.56
C PHE A 154 1.93 14.66 -8.28
N ASP A 155 1.10 14.46 -7.27
CA ASP A 155 1.24 15.07 -5.97
C ASP A 155 1.86 14.05 -5.03
N VAL A 156 2.90 14.49 -4.34
CA VAL A 156 3.60 13.66 -3.38
C VAL A 156 4.03 14.49 -2.20
N TYR A 157 3.58 14.13 -1.01
CA TYR A 157 3.79 14.94 0.20
C TYR A 157 5.05 14.53 0.95
N SER A 158 5.46 13.26 0.82
CA SER A 158 6.71 12.78 1.40
C SER A 158 7.90 13.66 1.03
N GLN A 159 8.77 13.87 2.02
CA GLN A 159 10.05 14.56 1.88
C GLN A 159 11.22 13.56 1.77
N LEU A 160 10.93 12.26 1.82
CA LEU A 160 11.93 11.19 1.95
C LEU A 160 12.48 10.70 0.60
N LEU A 161 11.84 11.06 -0.52
CA LEU A 161 12.29 10.65 -1.84
C LEU A 161 13.63 11.32 -2.22
N LYS A 162 14.59 10.48 -2.61
CA LYS A 162 15.93 10.86 -3.07
C LYS A 162 16.04 10.62 -4.57
N LYS A 163 17.16 11.05 -5.18
CA LYS A 163 17.41 10.86 -6.62
C LYS A 163 17.26 9.40 -7.08
N ASN A 164 17.70 8.44 -6.25
CA ASN A 164 17.63 7.00 -6.50
C ASN A 164 16.31 6.36 -6.06
N SER A 165 15.42 7.11 -5.40
CA SER A 165 14.07 6.62 -5.07
C SER A 165 13.20 6.44 -6.30
N PHE A 166 13.54 7.07 -7.42
CA PHE A 166 12.81 6.98 -8.68
C PHE A 166 13.46 5.96 -9.61
N GLY A 167 12.78 4.84 -9.82
CA GLY A 167 13.25 3.76 -10.68
C GLY A 167 13.37 4.17 -12.15
N LYS A 168 14.23 3.45 -12.88
CA LYS A 168 14.48 3.69 -14.31
C LYS A 168 13.17 3.72 -15.10
N ASN A 169 13.00 4.74 -15.94
CA ASN A 169 11.82 4.92 -16.80
C ASN A 169 10.47 5.01 -16.04
N SER A 170 10.48 5.28 -14.74
CA SER A 170 9.26 5.35 -13.92
C SER A 170 8.22 6.30 -14.48
N PHE A 171 8.62 7.36 -15.20
CA PHE A 171 7.72 8.34 -15.80
C PHE A 171 7.88 8.46 -17.32
N SER A 172 8.43 7.44 -17.97
CA SER A 172 8.59 7.45 -19.43
C SER A 172 7.23 7.42 -20.13
N GLY A 173 6.99 8.38 -21.04
CA GLY A 173 5.74 8.46 -21.80
C GLY A 173 4.55 9.00 -21.01
N THR A 174 4.79 9.72 -19.91
CA THR A 174 3.77 10.56 -19.24
C THR A 174 3.49 11.83 -20.04
N LYS A 175 2.43 12.57 -19.69
CA LYS A 175 2.06 13.81 -20.38
C LYS A 175 3.22 14.82 -20.34
N LYS A 176 3.49 15.47 -21.47
CA LYS A 176 4.42 16.60 -21.53
C LYS A 176 3.94 17.70 -20.58
N GLY A 177 4.83 18.21 -19.75
CA GLY A 177 4.47 19.26 -18.80
C GLY A 177 3.84 18.76 -17.50
N LEU A 178 3.98 17.47 -17.17
CA LEU A 178 3.53 16.88 -15.89
C LEU A 178 3.80 17.82 -14.71
N LEU A 179 2.74 18.20 -14.00
CA LEU A 179 2.84 18.97 -12.77
C LEU A 179 3.24 18.01 -11.64
N VAL A 180 4.36 18.32 -10.99
CA VAL A 180 4.86 17.60 -9.83
C VAL A 180 4.68 18.50 -8.63
N ARG A 181 3.78 18.14 -7.71
CA ARG A 181 3.45 18.98 -6.57
C ARG A 181 3.90 18.38 -5.25
N ASN A 182 4.25 19.25 -4.33
CA ASN A 182 4.67 18.92 -2.97
C ASN A 182 4.37 20.14 -2.07
N PRO A 183 4.09 19.95 -0.77
CA PRO A 183 3.88 21.06 0.17
C PRO A 183 5.05 22.07 0.19
N LYS A 184 6.27 21.63 -0.17
CA LYS A 184 7.45 22.48 -0.31
C LYS A 184 7.81 22.64 -1.79
N LEU A 185 7.69 23.87 -2.31
CA LEU A 185 8.00 24.18 -3.73
C LEU A 185 9.43 23.78 -4.12
N LYS A 186 10.41 23.95 -3.22
CA LYS A 186 11.81 23.53 -3.46
C LYS A 186 11.89 22.02 -3.70
N THR A 187 11.17 21.23 -2.90
CA THR A 187 11.08 19.78 -3.04
C THR A 187 10.36 19.41 -4.35
N ALA A 188 9.25 20.07 -4.68
CA ALA A 188 8.52 19.84 -5.93
C ALA A 188 9.42 20.02 -7.18
N LYS A 189 10.18 21.13 -7.24
CA LYS A 189 11.13 21.39 -8.34
C LYS A 189 12.23 20.33 -8.40
N LYS A 190 12.74 19.91 -7.25
CA LYS A 190 13.74 18.83 -7.13
C LYS A 190 13.20 17.49 -7.66
N TYR A 191 11.98 17.11 -7.27
CA TYR A 191 11.34 15.88 -7.73
C TYR A 191 11.01 15.91 -9.21
N ALA A 192 10.54 17.04 -9.75
CA ALA A 192 10.39 17.23 -11.20
C ALA A 192 11.73 16.97 -11.94
N GLY A 193 12.86 17.48 -11.41
CA GLY A 193 14.18 17.20 -11.94
C GLY A 193 14.57 15.71 -11.90
N TYR A 194 14.16 14.97 -10.87
CA TYR A 194 14.38 13.52 -10.78
C TYR A 194 13.49 12.76 -11.77
N MET A 195 12.20 13.09 -11.85
CA MET A 195 11.27 12.48 -12.81
C MET A 195 11.67 12.75 -14.26
N LYS A 196 12.23 13.93 -14.56
CA LYS A 196 12.81 14.23 -15.88
C LYS A 196 13.91 13.23 -16.25
N LYS A 197 14.80 12.90 -15.31
CA LYS A 197 15.85 11.87 -15.50
C LYS A 197 15.26 10.46 -15.68
N GLN A 198 14.03 10.23 -15.24
CA GLN A 198 13.31 8.96 -15.38
C GLN A 198 12.24 8.96 -16.48
N GLY A 199 12.36 9.87 -17.45
CA GLY A 199 11.61 9.84 -18.71
C GLY A 199 10.41 10.78 -18.80
N ALA A 200 10.10 11.56 -17.75
CA ALA A 200 9.08 12.60 -17.85
C ALA A 200 9.55 13.72 -18.79
N THR A 201 8.67 14.17 -19.70
CA THR A 201 9.02 15.24 -20.66
C THR A 201 8.61 16.60 -20.12
N ASN A 202 9.58 17.47 -19.86
CA ASN A 202 9.40 18.83 -19.33
C ASN A 202 8.49 18.92 -18.07
N PRO A 203 8.69 18.08 -17.03
CA PRO A 203 7.89 18.19 -15.82
C PRO A 203 8.14 19.54 -15.13
N LYS A 204 7.12 20.06 -14.44
CA LYS A 204 7.16 21.35 -13.75
C LYS A 204 6.86 21.13 -12.26
N GLY A 205 7.74 21.65 -11.40
CA GLY A 205 7.48 21.66 -9.96
C GLY A 205 6.53 22.79 -9.57
N ALA A 206 5.49 22.49 -8.79
CA ALA A 206 4.54 23.47 -8.25
C ALA A 206 4.22 23.17 -6.78
N LEU A 207 3.60 24.12 -6.07
CA LEU A 207 3.07 23.85 -4.73
C LEU A 207 1.88 22.90 -4.82
N ALA A 208 1.74 22.02 -3.83
CA ALA A 208 0.52 21.25 -3.64
C ALA A 208 -0.67 22.19 -3.52
N LEU A 209 -1.77 21.81 -4.15
CA LEU A 209 -3.08 22.41 -3.89
C LEU A 209 -3.82 21.45 -2.96
N PRO A 210 -4.79 21.94 -2.17
CA PRO A 210 -5.78 21.07 -1.55
C PRO A 210 -6.36 20.13 -2.60
N ASP A 211 -6.70 18.89 -2.21
CA ASP A 211 -7.41 17.96 -3.09
C ASP A 211 -8.54 18.73 -3.77
N PRO A 212 -8.61 18.78 -5.12
CA PRO A 212 -9.66 19.51 -5.82
C PRO A 212 -11.08 19.06 -5.45
N GLY A 213 -11.23 17.95 -4.72
CA GLY A 213 -12.52 17.31 -4.50
C GLY A 213 -12.94 16.56 -5.75
N ASP A 214 -13.93 15.68 -5.58
CA ASP A 214 -14.41 14.79 -6.63
C ASP A 214 -15.13 15.54 -7.76
N ASP A 215 -14.36 16.09 -8.70
CA ASP A 215 -14.87 16.47 -10.01
C ASP A 215 -15.01 15.21 -10.89
N ASP A 216 -16.17 14.57 -10.80
CA ASP A 216 -16.63 13.45 -11.66
C ASP A 216 -16.81 13.86 -13.14
#